data_AF-A0A932MKF4-F1
#
_entry.id   AF-A0A932MKF4-F1
#
_cell.length_a   1.000
_cell.length_b   1.000
_cell.length_c   1.000
_cell.angle_alpha   90.00
_cell.angle_beta   90.00
_cell.angle_gamma   90.00
#
_symmetry.space_group_name_H-M   'P 1'
#
loop_
_entity.id
_entity.type
_entity.pdbx_description
1 polymer ?
#
loop_
_entity_poly.entity_id
_entity_poly.type
_entity_poly.pdbx_seq_one_letter_code
_entity_poly.pdbx_strand_id
1 'polypeptide(L)'
;MDFVLWVCRVMHVVSVVVWLGGLIFLNAILHPISAYHQQTKLVTVLEAQKRFLPFVWSSLWTVFVTGVLLMLLSPRFLWFEYSTTWSQLLAVKHVAFLLLMFFSWQSAKVVAKMGEAVVGEGDLFEGWRLGLQKLLRRSIAWGIVALMCAGGMAVV
;
A
#
# COMPACT_ATOMS: atom_id res chain seq x y z
N MET A 1 -13.59 27.20 -1.10
CA MET A 1 -13.20 25.91 -0.47
C MET A 1 -12.93 24.82 -1.50
N ASP A 2 -13.34 25.01 -2.76
CA ASP A 2 -13.29 23.98 -3.82
C ASP A 2 -11.87 23.62 -4.26
N PHE A 3 -10.95 24.58 -4.25
CA PHE A 3 -9.54 24.33 -4.57
C PHE A 3 -8.88 23.34 -3.61
N VAL A 4 -9.12 23.46 -2.29
CA VAL A 4 -8.55 22.57 -1.28
C VAL A 4 -9.09 21.15 -1.44
N LEU A 5 -10.39 21.00 -1.70
CA LEU A 5 -11.01 19.71 -1.97
C LEU A 5 -10.46 19.05 -3.24
N TRP A 6 -10.28 19.85 -4.29
CA TRP A 6 -9.70 19.39 -5.54
C TRP A 6 -8.26 18.88 -5.33
N VAL A 7 -7.41 19.67 -4.68
CA VAL A 7 -6.03 19.26 -4.35
C VAL A 7 -6.02 17.99 -3.51
N CYS A 8 -6.87 17.89 -2.49
CA CYS A 8 -6.96 16.70 -1.65
C CYS A 8 -7.36 15.46 -2.47
N ARG A 9 -8.33 15.56 -3.37
CA ARG A 9 -8.75 14.45 -4.24
C ARG A 9 -7.63 14.01 -5.18
N VAL A 10 -6.97 14.97 -5.85
CA VAL A 10 -5.87 14.67 -6.76
C VAL A 10 -4.72 14.01 -6.02
N MET A 11 -4.29 14.58 -4.89
CA MET A 11 -3.22 14.02 -4.06
C MET A 11 -3.56 12.64 -3.52
N HIS A 12 -4.82 12.41 -3.11
CA HIS A 12 -5.29 11.10 -2.66
C HIS A 12 -5.14 10.05 -3.77
N VAL A 13 -5.67 10.33 -4.97
CA VAL A 13 -5.65 9.39 -6.10
C VAL A 13 -4.22 9.14 -6.57
N VAL A 14 -3.40 10.19 -6.74
CA VAL A 14 -1.99 10.05 -7.12
C VAL A 14 -1.24 9.18 -6.12
N SER A 15 -1.45 9.39 -4.82
CA SER A 15 -0.80 8.59 -3.78
C SER A 15 -1.21 7.13 -3.82
N VAL A 16 -2.50 6.82 -4.05
CA VAL A 16 -2.95 5.44 -4.24
C VAL A 16 -2.33 4.81 -5.48
N VAL A 17 -2.23 5.54 -6.59
CA VAL A 17 -1.62 5.06 -7.84
C VAL A 17 -0.13 4.79 -7.68
N VAL A 18 0.63 5.71 -7.09
CA VAL A 18 2.06 5.55 -6.84
C VAL A 18 2.32 4.35 -5.92
N TRP A 19 1.54 4.26 -4.85
CA TRP A 19 1.67 3.17 -3.88
C TRP A 19 1.31 1.80 -4.49
N LEU A 20 0.10 1.65 -5.04
CA LEU A 20 -0.37 0.38 -5.59
C LEU A 20 0.43 -0.02 -6.84
N GLY A 21 0.70 0.94 -7.73
CA GLY A 21 1.49 0.73 -8.93
C GLY A 21 2.91 0.27 -8.62
N GLY A 22 3.56 0.87 -7.61
CA GLY A 22 4.90 0.43 -7.22
C GLY A 22 4.91 -0.92 -6.49
N LEU A 23 3.88 -1.27 -5.70
CA LEU A 23 3.74 -2.63 -5.16
C LEU A 23 3.58 -3.67 -6.27
N ILE A 24 2.76 -3.37 -7.28
CA ILE A 24 2.58 -4.23 -8.46
C ILE A 24 3.91 -4.35 -9.21
N PHE A 25 4.63 -3.25 -9.44
CA PHE A 25 5.94 -3.27 -10.09
C PHE A 25 6.94 -4.17 -9.34
N LEU A 26 7.04 -4.03 -8.02
CA LEU A 26 7.94 -4.85 -7.20
C LEU A 26 7.59 -6.36 -7.29
N ASN A 27 6.30 -6.70 -7.24
CA ASN A 27 5.87 -8.09 -7.23
C ASN A 27 5.82 -8.74 -8.62
N ALA A 28 5.38 -8.01 -9.64
CA ALA A 28 5.12 -8.54 -10.98
C ALA A 28 6.30 -8.38 -11.94
N ILE A 29 7.19 -7.40 -11.73
CA ILE A 29 8.31 -7.10 -12.65
C ILE A 29 9.64 -7.38 -11.97
N LEU A 30 9.92 -6.72 -10.84
CA LEU A 30 11.25 -6.83 -10.20
C LEU A 30 11.52 -8.26 -9.71
N HIS A 31 10.51 -8.91 -9.13
CA HIS A 31 10.65 -10.27 -8.64
C HIS A 31 11.00 -11.31 -9.74
N PRO A 32 10.23 -11.48 -10.83
CA PRO A 32 10.58 -12.47 -11.85
C PRO A 32 11.92 -12.18 -12.51
N ILE A 33 12.30 -10.91 -12.71
CA ILE A 33 13.62 -10.55 -13.25
C ILE A 33 14.73 -11.07 -12.32
N SER A 34 14.59 -10.86 -11.01
CA SER A 34 15.57 -11.36 -10.03
C SER A 34 15.63 -12.89 -9.93
N ALA A 35 14.52 -13.58 -10.21
CA ALA A 35 14.49 -15.04 -10.21
C ALA A 35 15.09 -15.63 -11.49
N TYR A 36 14.88 -14.97 -12.64
CA TYR A 36 15.37 -15.42 -13.94
C TYR A 36 16.87 -15.16 -14.12
N HIS A 37 17.36 -13.98 -13.74
CA HIS A 37 18.78 -13.69 -13.74
C HIS A 37 19.38 -14.06 -12.39
N GLN A 38 19.82 -15.31 -12.23
CA GLN A 38 20.59 -15.79 -11.06
C GLN A 38 21.85 -14.94 -10.76
N GLN A 39 22.32 -14.17 -11.75
CA GLN A 39 23.45 -13.25 -11.64
C GLN A 39 23.07 -11.82 -11.17
N THR A 40 21.78 -11.50 -11.07
CA THR A 40 21.38 -10.21 -10.47
C THR A 40 21.74 -10.27 -8.99
N LYS A 41 22.75 -9.51 -8.57
CA LYS A 41 23.15 -9.45 -7.17
C LYS A 41 21.91 -9.16 -6.32
N LEU A 42 21.57 -10.07 -5.40
CA LEU A 42 20.43 -9.94 -4.48
C LEU A 42 20.44 -8.58 -3.76
N VAL A 43 21.64 -8.05 -3.53
CA VAL A 43 21.92 -6.69 -3.03
C VAL A 43 21.20 -5.63 -3.86
N THR A 44 21.24 -5.68 -5.20
CA THR A 44 20.61 -4.67 -6.07
C THR A 44 19.09 -4.66 -5.91
N VAL A 45 18.47 -5.83 -5.80
CA VAL A 45 17.02 -5.97 -5.59
C VAL A 45 16.62 -5.41 -4.23
N LEU A 46 17.42 -5.72 -3.21
CA LEU A 46 17.20 -5.25 -1.85
C LEU A 46 17.37 -3.72 -1.74
N GLU A 47 18.37 -3.14 -2.40
CA GLU A 47 18.56 -1.69 -2.47
C GLU A 47 17.41 -0.99 -3.23
N ALA A 48 16.90 -1.60 -4.30
CA ALA A 48 15.71 -1.10 -4.98
C ALA A 48 14.47 -1.10 -4.06
N GLN A 49 14.28 -2.18 -3.28
CA GLN A 49 13.19 -2.26 -2.29
C GLN A 49 13.35 -1.22 -1.17
N LYS A 50 14.55 -1.09 -0.58
CA LYS A 50 14.85 -0.08 0.44
C LYS A 50 14.58 1.34 -0.05
N ARG A 51 14.95 1.66 -1.29
CA ARG A 51 14.67 2.97 -1.90
C ARG A 51 13.19 3.21 -2.13
N PHE A 52 12.40 2.15 -2.35
CA PHE A 52 10.95 2.25 -2.53
C PHE A 52 10.19 2.44 -1.21
N LEU A 53 10.73 2.00 -0.07
CA LEU A 53 10.08 2.15 1.25
C LEU A 53 9.67 3.60 1.59
N PRO A 54 10.56 4.61 1.46
CA PRO A 54 10.19 6.01 1.69
C PRO A 54 9.00 6.48 0.84
N PHE A 55 8.93 6.06 -0.43
CA PHE A 55 7.80 6.39 -1.32
C PHE A 55 6.50 5.71 -0.89
N VAL A 56 6.58 4.48 -0.38
CA VAL A 56 5.42 3.78 0.20
C VAL A 56 4.91 4.52 1.42
N TRP A 57 5.79 4.90 2.34
CA TRP A 57 5.42 5.63 3.55
C TRP A 57 4.86 7.02 3.27
N SER A 58 5.47 7.78 2.35
CA SER A 58 4.96 9.10 1.97
C SER A 58 3.59 9.02 1.31
N SER A 59 3.38 8.01 0.45
CA SER A 59 2.10 7.78 -0.21
C SER A 59 1.02 7.37 0.81
N LEU A 60 1.33 6.47 1.74
CA LEU A 60 0.39 6.06 2.80
C LEU A 60 -0.03 7.22 3.69
N TRP A 61 0.93 8.06 4.12
CA TRP A 61 0.63 9.26 4.89
C TRP A 61 -0.25 10.24 4.10
N THR A 62 0.05 10.43 2.82
CA THR A 62 -0.76 11.31 1.97
C THR A 62 -2.18 10.76 1.81
N VAL A 63 -2.35 9.45 1.60
CA VAL A 63 -3.68 8.80 1.53
C VAL A 63 -4.43 8.95 2.85
N PHE A 64 -3.75 8.78 3.99
CA PHE A 64 -4.36 8.94 5.31
C PHE A 64 -4.86 10.37 5.54
N VAL A 65 -3.98 11.36 5.38
CA VAL A 65 -4.30 12.77 5.63
C VAL A 65 -5.40 13.24 4.67
N THR A 66 -5.25 12.99 3.38
CA THR A 66 -6.26 13.38 2.39
C THR A 66 -7.57 12.62 2.57
N GLY A 67 -7.52 11.34 2.98
CA GLY A 67 -8.71 10.54 3.27
C GLY A 67 -9.51 11.09 4.45
N VAL A 68 -8.83 11.42 5.55
CA VAL A 68 -9.46 12.03 6.74
C VAL A 68 -10.04 13.39 6.39
N LEU A 69 -9.31 14.24 5.65
CA LEU A 69 -9.84 15.53 5.20
C LEU A 69 -11.09 15.37 4.33
N LEU A 70 -11.05 14.47 3.32
CA LEU A 70 -12.20 14.23 2.46
C LEU A 70 -13.41 13.70 3.22
N MET A 71 -13.20 12.93 4.29
CA MET A 71 -14.27 12.47 5.18
C MET A 71 -14.87 13.63 5.97
N LEU A 72 -14.03 14.43 6.66
CA LEU A 72 -14.45 15.54 7.51
C LEU A 72 -15.15 16.66 6.75
N LEU A 73 -14.76 16.90 5.50
CA LEU A 73 -15.38 17.90 4.63
C LEU A 73 -16.64 17.38 3.91
N SER A 74 -16.98 16.09 4.03
CA SER A 74 -18.15 15.55 3.34
C SER A 74 -19.44 15.82 4.15
N PRO A 75 -20.46 16.46 3.54
CA PRO A 75 -21.71 16.79 4.25
C PRO A 75 -22.57 15.55 4.57
N ARG A 76 -22.23 14.39 3.99
CA ARG A 76 -22.88 13.09 4.24
C ARG A 76 -22.27 12.34 5.44
N PHE A 77 -21.22 12.88 6.06
CA PHE A 77 -20.57 12.21 7.17
C PHE A 77 -21.26 12.51 8.49
N LEU A 78 -22.04 11.54 8.97
CA LEU A 78 -22.55 11.49 10.33
C LEU A 78 -21.73 10.46 11.10
N TRP A 79 -21.13 10.89 12.22
CA TRP A 79 -20.32 10.03 13.06
C TRP A 79 -21.17 8.84 13.56
N PHE A 80 -20.71 7.62 13.29
CA PHE A 80 -21.27 6.36 13.81
C PHE A 80 -22.68 5.97 13.32
N GLU A 81 -23.17 6.54 12.23
CA GLU A 81 -24.45 6.12 11.64
C GLU A 81 -24.23 5.19 10.43
N TYR A 82 -24.44 3.89 10.64
CA TYR A 82 -24.25 2.83 9.62
C TYR A 82 -25.53 2.49 8.83
N SER A 83 -26.48 3.42 8.79
CA SER A 83 -27.81 3.22 8.20
C SER A 83 -27.78 3.14 6.66
N THR A 84 -26.77 3.74 6.02
CA THR A 84 -26.66 3.81 4.56
C THR A 84 -25.54 2.91 4.02
N THR A 85 -25.76 2.34 2.83
CA THR A 85 -24.75 1.58 2.08
C THR A 85 -23.45 2.37 1.90
N TRP A 86 -23.55 3.70 1.74
CA TRP A 86 -22.39 4.59 1.66
C TRP A 86 -21.53 4.55 2.95
N SER A 87 -22.17 4.63 4.12
CA SER A 87 -21.48 4.56 5.42
C SER A 87 -20.85 3.18 5.67
N GLN A 88 -21.52 2.09 5.27
CA GLN A 88 -20.97 0.75 5.36
C GLN A 88 -19.73 0.56 4.46
N LEU A 89 -19.79 1.01 3.21
CA LEU A 89 -18.65 0.98 2.29
C LEU A 89 -17.48 1.84 2.79
N LEU A 90 -17.78 3.00 3.39
CA LEU A 90 -16.78 3.84 4.02
C LEU A 90 -16.10 3.10 5.19
N ALA A 91 -16.85 2.40 6.04
CA ALA A 91 -16.30 1.64 7.16
C ALA A 91 -15.37 0.52 6.67
N VAL A 92 -15.80 -0.25 5.67
CA VAL A 92 -14.99 -1.32 5.05
C VAL A 92 -13.71 -0.74 4.46
N LYS A 93 -13.79 0.42 3.80
CA LYS A 93 -12.60 1.11 3.26
C LYS A 93 -11.60 1.48 4.37
N HIS A 94 -12.06 1.93 5.53
CA HIS A 94 -11.18 2.25 6.66
C HIS A 94 -10.50 1.00 7.22
N VAL A 95 -11.25 -0.10 7.39
CA VAL A 95 -10.68 -1.38 7.83
C VAL A 95 -9.64 -1.89 6.83
N ALA A 96 -9.94 -1.84 5.53
CA ALA A 96 -8.99 -2.18 4.49
C ALA A 96 -7.73 -1.30 4.58
N PHE A 97 -7.88 0.02 4.75
CA PHE A 97 -6.75 0.94 4.90
C PHE A 97 -5.87 0.61 6.13
N LEU A 98 -6.48 0.27 7.28
CA LEU A 98 -5.73 -0.13 8.48
C LEU A 98 -4.94 -1.43 8.24
N LEU A 99 -5.55 -2.41 7.58
CA LEU A 99 -4.85 -3.64 7.20
C LEU A 99 -3.68 -3.36 6.26
N LEU A 100 -3.83 -2.42 5.32
CA LEU A 100 -2.76 -2.01 4.42
C LEU A 100 -1.60 -1.35 5.15
N MET A 101 -1.89 -0.43 6.08
CA MET A 101 -0.87 0.19 6.90
C MET A 101 -0.11 -0.85 7.74
N PHE A 102 -0.83 -1.83 8.30
CA PHE A 102 -0.23 -2.92 9.06
C PHE A 102 0.67 -3.83 8.18
N PHE A 103 0.23 -4.21 6.99
CA PHE A 103 1.04 -5.02 6.07
C PHE A 103 2.25 -4.25 5.52
N SER A 104 2.10 -2.96 5.25
CA SER A 104 3.21 -2.11 4.81
C SER A 104 4.28 -1.99 5.90
N TRP A 105 3.87 -1.80 7.15
CA TRP A 105 4.80 -1.78 8.28
C TRP A 105 5.52 -3.13 8.45
N GLN A 106 4.81 -4.25 8.38
CA GLN A 106 5.44 -5.58 8.41
C GLN A 106 6.43 -5.77 7.25
N SER A 107 6.06 -5.34 6.05
CA SER A 107 6.93 -5.43 4.87
C SER A 107 8.21 -4.62 5.08
N ALA A 108 8.13 -3.43 5.68
CA ALA A 108 9.29 -2.62 6.01
C ALA A 108 10.23 -3.32 7.02
N LYS A 109 9.67 -3.97 8.06
CA LYS A 109 10.46 -4.78 9.01
C LYS A 109 11.13 -5.97 8.33
N VAL A 110 10.44 -6.66 7.43
CA VAL A 110 10.99 -7.80 6.70
C VAL A 110 12.13 -7.35 5.78
N VAL A 111 11.99 -6.22 5.07
CA VAL A 111 13.08 -5.67 4.24
C VAL A 111 14.32 -5.32 5.07
N ALA A 112 14.14 -4.76 6.27
CA ALA A 112 15.26 -4.48 7.18
C ALA A 112 15.99 -5.78 7.59
N LYS A 113 15.24 -6.81 7.99
CA LYS A 113 15.79 -8.14 8.34
C LYS A 113 16.47 -8.83 7.16
N MET A 114 15.93 -8.67 5.95
CA MET A 114 16.57 -9.19 4.74
C MET A 114 17.94 -8.53 4.53
N GLY A 115 18.09 -7.25 4.86
CA GLY A 115 19.38 -6.55 4.76
C GLY A 115 20.46 -7.15 5.67
N GLU A 116 20.08 -7.57 6.88
CA GLU A 116 20.96 -8.29 7.80
C GLU A 116 21.28 -9.70 7.29
N ALA A 117 20.28 -10.41 6.76
CA ALA A 117 20.43 -11.78 6.26
C ALA A 117 21.27 -11.87 4.97
N VAL A 118 21.35 -10.81 4.16
CA VAL A 118 22.23 -10.77 2.95
C VAL A 118 23.71 -10.95 3.30
N VAL A 119 24.11 -10.57 4.51
CA VAL A 119 25.50 -10.72 4.99
C VAL A 119 25.73 -12.12 5.60
N GLY A 120 24.67 -12.88 5.88
CA GLY A 120 24.71 -14.20 6.53
C GLY A 120 24.31 -15.37 5.61
N GLU A 121 23.80 -16.46 6.22
CA GLU A 121 23.38 -17.68 5.51
C GLU A 121 22.25 -17.42 4.49
N GLY A 122 22.47 -17.87 3.25
CA GLY A 122 21.58 -17.62 2.11
C GLY A 122 20.18 -18.22 2.23
N ASP A 123 20.01 -19.33 2.98
CA ASP A 123 18.71 -19.99 3.14
C ASP A 123 17.71 -19.14 3.94
N LEU A 124 18.19 -18.36 4.91
CA LEU A 124 17.34 -17.43 5.67
C LEU A 124 16.82 -16.31 4.78
N PHE A 125 17.66 -15.80 3.87
CA PHE A 125 17.29 -14.73 2.94
C PHE A 125 16.13 -15.15 2.03
N GLU A 126 16.19 -16.36 1.47
CA GLU A 126 15.14 -16.87 0.58
C GLU A 126 13.79 -17.03 1.32
N GLY A 127 13.83 -17.48 2.58
CA GLY A 127 12.65 -17.54 3.44
C GLY A 127 12.01 -16.17 3.68
N TRP A 128 12.81 -15.15 4.02
CA TRP A 128 12.33 -13.78 4.22
C TRP A 128 11.80 -13.15 2.93
N ARG A 129 12.43 -13.43 1.78
CA ARG A 129 11.98 -12.99 0.46
C ARG A 129 10.59 -13.53 0.14
N LEU A 130 10.35 -14.83 0.34
CA LEU A 130 9.02 -15.44 0.15
C LEU A 130 7.98 -14.83 1.11
N GLY A 131 8.38 -14.55 2.36
CA GLY A 131 7.54 -13.86 3.33
C GLY A 131 7.13 -12.46 2.86
N LEU A 132 8.08 -11.67 2.36
CA LEU A 132 7.83 -10.34 1.81
C LEU A 132 6.86 -10.40 0.63
N GLN A 133 7.05 -11.34 -0.30
CA GLN A 133 6.13 -11.50 -1.43
C GLN A 133 4.70 -11.79 -0.99
N LYS A 134 4.51 -12.67 0.00
CA LYS A 134 3.18 -12.96 0.54
C LYS A 134 2.54 -11.70 1.13
N LEU A 135 3.32 -10.88 1.84
CA LEU A 135 2.84 -9.60 2.38
C LEU A 135 2.47 -8.61 1.28
N LEU A 136 3.32 -8.45 0.26
CA LEU A 136 3.06 -7.57 -0.88
C LEU A 136 1.78 -7.99 -1.62
N ARG A 137 1.58 -9.28 -1.90
CA ARG A 137 0.35 -9.79 -2.55
C ARG A 137 -0.90 -9.54 -1.71
N ARG A 138 -0.82 -9.76 -0.39
CA ARG A 138 -1.92 -9.44 0.53
C ARG A 138 -2.23 -7.95 0.52
N SER A 139 -1.20 -7.10 0.55
CA SER A 139 -1.36 -5.65 0.45
C SER A 139 -1.99 -5.22 -0.87
N ILE A 140 -1.62 -5.83 -2.00
CA ILE A 140 -2.25 -5.54 -3.30
C ILE A 140 -3.73 -5.94 -3.29
N ALA A 141 -4.06 -7.14 -2.77
CA ALA A 141 -5.45 -7.60 -2.70
C ALA A 141 -6.34 -6.66 -1.88
N TRP A 142 -5.88 -6.25 -0.70
CA TRP A 142 -6.60 -5.26 0.12
C TRP A 142 -6.66 -3.87 -0.52
N GLY A 143 -5.65 -3.47 -1.28
CA GLY A 143 -5.66 -2.25 -2.07
C GLY A 143 -6.73 -2.25 -3.16
N ILE A 144 -6.90 -3.38 -3.84
CA ILE A 144 -7.97 -3.57 -4.85
C ILE A 144 -9.34 -3.53 -4.18
N VAL A 145 -9.53 -4.20 -3.04
CA VAL A 145 -10.79 -4.15 -2.29
C VAL A 145 -11.13 -2.70 -1.90
N ALA A 146 -10.15 -1.94 -1.38
CA ALA A 146 -10.35 -0.53 -1.03
C ALA A 146 -10.74 0.33 -2.25
N LEU A 147 -10.16 0.06 -3.43
CA LEU A 147 -10.53 0.72 -4.69
C LEU A 147 -11.95 0.35 -5.15
N MET A 148 -12.34 -0.92 -5.04
CA MET A 148 -13.70 -1.36 -5.37
C MET A 148 -14.74 -0.70 -4.45
N CYS A 149 -14.47 -0.62 -3.15
CA CYS A 149 -15.33 0.11 -2.21
C CYS A 149 -15.42 1.61 -2.58
N ALA A 150 -14.29 2.22 -2.98
CA ALA A 150 -14.28 3.61 -3.43
C ALA A 150 -15.12 3.82 -4.71
N GLY A 151 -15.05 2.90 -5.67
CA GLY A 151 -15.88 2.92 -6.87
C GLY A 151 -17.36 2.71 -6.56
N GLY A 152 -17.69 1.79 -5.65
CA GLY A 152 -19.07 1.55 -5.21
C GLY A 152 -19.71 2.79 -4.57
N MET A 153 -18.95 3.54 -3.77
CA MET A 153 -19.42 4.80 -3.18
C MET A 153 -19.66 5.93 -4.19
N ALA A 154 -19.13 5.83 -5.42
CA ALA A 154 -19.38 6.82 -6.47
C ALA A 154 -20.72 6.60 -7.19
N VAL A 155 -21.28 5.39 -7.10
CA VAL A 155 -22.51 4.99 -7.79
C VAL A 155 -23.74 5.05 -6.86
N VAL A 156 -23.52 5.01 -5.54
CA VAL A 156 -24.54 5.05 -4.49
C VAL A 156 -24.64 6.44 -3.86
#